data_AF-A0A6M4BCV5-F1
#
_entry.id   AF-A0A6M4BCV5-F1
#
_cell.length_a   1.000
_cell.length_b   1.000
_cell.length_c   1.000
_cell.angle_alpha   90.00
_cell.angle_beta   90.00
_cell.angle_gamma   90.00
#
_symmetry.space_group_name_H-M   'P 1'
#
loop_
_entity.id
_entity.type
_entity.pdbx_description
1 polymer ?
#
loop_
_entity_poly.entity_id
_entity_poly.type
_entity_poly.pdbx_seq_one_letter_code
_entity_poly.pdbx_strand_id
1 'polypeptide(L)'
;KYAIIGNDSNCFCGNSPGTLQLDLQTCDTQCPKNQTQMCGGDNAASVYDTEVSAPGPPASINVVNTTETTLRVSWTAPQAYSFITGYMIRASITQTYSDFTRIPLEWRVSNDTFISELPNLQPGSTYNVSIAAINHDEEGSNVTVIAETVIGTPDPSPPDIEIKERRGDRLLVRIPEAKNINGPISMYRIVVSVELYQQGFITDTLGNFTYATEQGLPYYITAELDPDDIQNDFIIGDRSTYDGFYNAPLPLTNDIEVSLGIVSEKNHVKKIRYAESTKKIILNINEPEEVSPMVVALGAAIAIGVVLLLIGIGLVIILRKRIHLARLQQGSQSMPLSLSEPCVEIENSAFIQDEDERMDYYSNLK
;
A
#
# COMPACT_ATOMS: atom_id res chain seq x y z
N LYS A 1 -8.60 53.95 21.74
CA LYS A 1 -9.90 54.30 22.35
C LYS A 1 -10.21 55.78 22.19
N TYR A 2 -9.23 56.66 22.41
CA TYR A 2 -9.41 58.11 22.26
C TYR A 2 -8.60 58.64 21.07
N ALA A 3 -9.18 59.58 20.35
CA ALA A 3 -8.49 60.41 19.35
C ALA A 3 -8.23 61.78 19.96
N ILE A 4 -6.99 62.23 19.93
CA ILE A 4 -6.54 63.48 20.52
C ILE A 4 -6.08 64.39 19.38
N ILE A 5 -6.70 65.55 19.25
CA ILE A 5 -6.37 66.54 18.23
C ILE A 5 -5.75 67.75 18.91
N GLY A 6 -4.47 67.97 18.63
CA GLY A 6 -3.71 69.12 19.13
C GLY A 6 -3.50 70.18 18.05
N ASN A 7 -2.89 71.29 18.45
CA ASN A 7 -2.55 72.42 17.58
C ASN A 7 -1.90 71.98 16.25
N ASP A 8 -2.17 72.74 15.19
CA ASP A 8 -1.77 72.47 13.79
C ASP A 8 -2.34 71.18 13.17
N SER A 9 -3.50 70.71 13.64
CA SER A 9 -4.19 69.50 13.11
C SER A 9 -3.41 68.19 13.30
N ASN A 10 -2.55 68.12 14.31
CA ASN A 10 -1.87 66.88 14.66
C ASN A 10 -2.84 65.95 15.41
N CYS A 11 -3.02 64.74 14.88
CA CYS A 11 -3.89 63.72 15.47
C CYS A 11 -3.06 62.60 16.12
N PHE A 12 -3.41 62.25 17.35
CA PHE A 12 -2.82 61.15 18.11
C PHE A 12 -3.91 60.19 18.59
N CYS A 13 -3.55 58.94 18.84
CA CYS A 13 -4.44 57.93 19.40
C CYS A 13 -3.94 57.49 20.78
N GLY A 14 -4.85 57.24 21.72
CA GLY A 14 -4.49 56.82 23.09
C GLY A 14 -5.53 55.92 23.78
N ASN A 15 -5.11 55.29 24.89
CA ASN A 15 -5.94 54.39 25.72
C ASN A 15 -6.61 55.14 26.87
N SER A 16 -6.05 56.28 27.26
CA SER A 16 -6.55 57.15 28.31
C SER A 16 -6.83 58.53 27.73
N PRO A 17 -7.83 59.25 28.24
CA PRO A 17 -8.16 60.61 27.79
C PRO A 17 -7.13 61.67 28.29
N GLY A 18 -5.97 61.23 28.79
CA GLY A 18 -5.01 62.08 29.51
C GLY A 18 -5.33 62.17 31.00
N THR A 19 -4.42 62.80 31.76
CA THR A 19 -4.53 62.98 33.22
C THR A 19 -5.03 64.36 33.63
N LEU A 20 -4.97 65.35 32.73
CA LEU A 20 -5.37 66.73 33.00
C LEU A 20 -6.55 67.10 32.09
N GLN A 21 -7.68 67.42 32.70
CA GLN A 21 -8.86 67.92 32.01
C GLN A 21 -8.91 69.44 32.15
N LEU A 22 -8.84 70.14 31.02
CA LEU A 22 -9.01 71.59 30.94
C LEU A 22 -10.49 71.94 30.72
N ASP A 23 -10.87 73.19 30.97
CA ASP A 23 -12.22 73.66 30.69
C ASP A 23 -12.49 73.64 29.18
N LEU A 24 -13.71 73.27 28.77
CA LEU A 24 -14.08 73.14 27.35
C LEU A 24 -13.92 74.45 26.57
N GLN A 25 -13.98 75.60 27.26
CA GLN A 25 -13.75 76.91 26.66
C GLN A 25 -12.32 77.13 26.17
N THR A 26 -11.35 76.36 26.67
CA THR A 26 -9.95 76.45 26.22
C THR A 26 -9.69 75.73 24.89
N CYS A 27 -10.61 74.88 24.42
CA CYS A 27 -10.54 74.24 23.11
C CYS A 27 -11.37 75.03 22.07
N ASP A 28 -10.90 76.22 21.71
CA ASP A 28 -11.60 77.20 20.86
C ASP A 28 -11.12 77.22 19.39
N THR A 29 -10.12 76.42 19.04
CA THR A 29 -9.53 76.42 17.69
C THR A 29 -10.41 75.64 16.72
N GLN A 30 -10.87 76.27 15.64
CA GLN A 30 -11.70 75.62 14.62
C GLN A 30 -10.89 74.68 13.72
N CYS A 31 -11.48 73.53 13.35
CA CYS A 31 -10.83 72.56 12.47
C CYS A 31 -10.68 73.09 11.02
N PRO A 32 -9.52 72.95 10.36
CA PRO A 32 -9.29 73.53 9.02
C PRO A 32 -10.23 73.06 7.91
N LYS A 33 -10.71 71.81 7.99
CA LYS A 33 -11.63 71.22 6.99
C LYS A 33 -13.10 71.44 7.33
N ASN A 34 -13.43 71.77 8.58
CA ASN A 34 -14.80 71.94 9.03
C ASN A 34 -14.87 72.93 10.20
N GLN A 35 -15.22 74.18 9.89
CA GLN A 35 -15.27 75.28 10.86
C GLN A 35 -16.36 75.11 11.94
N THR A 36 -17.24 74.11 11.81
CA THR A 36 -18.26 73.79 12.82
C THR A 36 -17.73 72.92 13.97
N GLN A 37 -16.51 72.41 13.87
CA GLN A 37 -15.88 71.55 14.88
C GLN A 37 -14.65 72.23 15.50
N MET A 38 -14.37 71.92 16.76
CA MET A 38 -13.23 72.47 17.52
C MET A 38 -12.09 71.46 17.65
N CYS A 39 -10.93 71.75 17.10
CA CYS A 39 -9.74 70.91 17.04
C CYS A 39 -8.63 71.38 18.02
N GLY A 40 -8.96 71.48 19.31
CA GLY A 40 -8.03 71.88 20.37
C GLY A 40 -8.00 73.38 20.63
N GLY A 41 -6.91 73.88 21.23
CA GLY A 41 -6.71 75.28 21.60
C GLY A 41 -5.25 75.58 21.97
N ASP A 42 -4.97 76.80 22.43
CA ASP A 42 -3.62 77.17 22.85
C ASP A 42 -3.20 76.37 24.09
N ASN A 43 -2.25 75.44 23.92
CA ASN A 43 -1.86 74.42 24.90
C ASN A 43 -2.99 73.47 25.35
N ALA A 44 -4.05 73.33 24.55
CA ALA A 44 -5.17 72.43 24.80
C ALA A 44 -5.41 71.48 23.62
N ALA A 45 -5.83 70.25 23.90
CA ALA A 45 -6.15 69.26 22.89
C ALA A 45 -7.59 68.78 23.04
N SER A 46 -8.33 68.69 21.93
CA SER A 46 -9.66 68.08 21.92
C SER A 46 -9.50 66.56 21.97
N VAL A 47 -10.16 65.90 22.93
CA VAL A 47 -10.18 64.44 23.07
C VAL A 47 -11.55 63.90 22.71
N TYR A 48 -11.59 62.97 21.76
CA TYR A 48 -12.80 62.30 21.30
C TYR A 48 -12.74 60.82 21.67
N ASP A 49 -13.83 60.27 22.20
CA ASP A 49 -13.99 58.82 22.26
C ASP A 49 -14.25 58.31 20.83
N THR A 50 -13.43 57.36 20.37
CA THR A 50 -13.58 56.81 19.02
C THR A 50 -14.67 55.73 18.96
N GLU A 51 -15.28 55.38 20.09
CA GLU A 51 -16.22 54.26 20.24
C GLU A 51 -15.61 52.91 19.81
N VAL A 52 -14.28 52.84 19.66
CA VAL A 52 -13.55 51.62 19.31
C VAL A 52 -13.21 50.90 20.61
N SER A 53 -13.98 49.87 20.91
CA SER A 53 -13.82 48.96 22.05
C SER A 53 -12.85 47.82 21.74
N ALA A 54 -13.01 47.14 20.60
CA ALA A 54 -12.21 45.98 20.23
C ALA A 54 -10.70 46.30 20.05
N PRO A 55 -9.80 45.36 20.40
CA PRO A 55 -8.38 45.49 20.08
C PRO A 55 -8.08 45.47 18.57
N GLY A 56 -6.94 46.06 18.20
CA GLY A 56 -6.39 45.92 16.85
C GLY A 56 -5.75 44.54 16.62
N PRO A 57 -5.44 44.19 15.36
CA PRO A 57 -4.80 42.93 15.04
C PRO A 57 -3.35 42.89 15.53
N PRO A 58 -2.85 41.72 15.98
CA PRO A 58 -1.43 41.55 16.29
C PRO A 58 -0.54 42.04 15.13
N ALA A 59 0.57 42.72 15.44
CA ALA A 59 1.34 43.42 14.41
C ALA A 59 2.10 42.48 13.46
N SER A 60 2.41 41.27 13.89
CA SER A 60 3.03 40.23 13.07
C SER A 60 2.74 38.85 13.64
N ILE A 61 2.77 37.84 12.78
CA ILE A 61 2.65 36.43 13.12
C ILE A 61 3.68 35.64 12.31
N ASN A 62 4.40 34.74 12.97
CA ASN A 62 5.43 33.90 12.36
C ASN A 62 5.29 32.45 12.86
N VAL A 63 5.62 31.50 12.00
CA VAL A 63 5.73 30.09 12.35
C VAL A 63 7.19 29.81 12.70
N VAL A 64 7.43 29.31 13.91
CA VAL A 64 8.77 29.06 14.46
C VAL A 64 9.22 27.64 14.20
N ASN A 65 8.36 26.66 14.47
CA ASN A 65 8.64 25.24 14.29
C ASN A 65 7.35 24.49 13.94
N THR A 66 7.52 23.40 13.22
CA THR A 66 6.42 22.56 12.76
C THR A 66 6.78 21.09 12.94
N THR A 67 5.86 20.32 13.52
CA THR A 67 5.96 18.87 13.65
C THR A 67 4.84 18.20 12.85
N GLU A 68 4.66 16.89 13.01
CA GLU A 68 3.57 16.14 12.37
C GLU A 68 2.19 16.58 12.89
N THR A 69 2.07 16.94 14.17
CA THR A 69 0.79 17.23 14.82
C THR A 69 0.77 18.55 15.58
N THR A 70 1.87 19.31 15.56
CA THR A 70 1.98 20.59 16.28
C THR A 70 2.57 21.70 15.42
N LEU A 71 2.09 22.93 15.64
CA LEU A 71 2.67 24.16 15.09
C LEU A 71 3.07 25.06 16.24
N ARG A 72 4.28 25.61 16.20
CA ARG A 72 4.73 26.64 17.14
C ARG A 72 4.68 28.00 16.45
N VAL A 73 3.82 28.89 16.96
CA VAL A 73 3.62 30.23 16.40
C VAL A 73 4.07 31.29 17.38
N SER A 74 4.62 32.39 16.85
CA SER A 74 4.99 33.57 17.62
C SER A 74 4.40 34.82 16.99
N TRP A 75 3.96 35.76 17.80
CA TRP A 75 3.36 37.01 17.33
C TRP A 75 3.82 38.19 18.17
N THR A 76 3.64 39.39 17.64
CA THR A 76 3.90 40.64 18.37
C THR A 76 2.60 41.30 18.76
N ALA A 77 2.57 41.94 19.94
CA ALA A 77 1.42 42.70 20.41
C ALA A 77 0.92 43.67 19.32
N PRO A 78 -0.40 43.90 19.23
CA PRO A 78 -0.94 44.90 18.32
C PRO A 78 -0.44 46.28 18.72
N GLN A 79 -0.39 47.22 17.76
CA GLN A 79 -0.32 48.65 18.07
C GLN A 79 -1.70 49.15 18.54
N ALA A 80 -2.30 48.43 19.48
CA ALA A 80 -3.64 48.72 19.96
C ALA A 80 -3.59 49.53 21.24
N TYR A 81 -4.40 50.59 21.24
CA TYR A 81 -4.57 51.49 22.35
C TYR A 81 -5.75 51.05 23.26
N SER A 82 -5.97 49.75 23.44
CA SER A 82 -7.00 49.16 24.31
C SER A 82 -6.41 48.08 25.23
N PHE A 83 -7.07 47.80 26.36
CA PHE A 83 -6.58 46.82 27.34
C PHE A 83 -6.81 45.39 26.82
N ILE A 84 -5.71 44.67 26.56
CA ILE A 84 -5.74 43.30 26.05
C ILE A 84 -5.73 42.34 27.24
N THR A 85 -6.70 41.42 27.28
CA THR A 85 -6.80 40.38 28.30
C THR A 85 -6.15 39.07 27.85
N GLY A 86 -5.98 38.87 26.55
CA GLY A 86 -5.34 37.70 25.98
C GLY A 86 -5.32 37.69 24.47
N TYR A 87 -5.06 36.51 23.90
CA TYR A 87 -5.16 36.26 22.47
C TYR A 87 -6.01 35.01 22.21
N MET A 88 -6.78 35.07 21.12
CA MET A 88 -7.52 33.96 20.55
C MET A 88 -6.80 33.48 19.29
N ILE A 89 -6.42 32.20 19.27
CA ILE A 89 -5.73 31.56 18.16
C ILE A 89 -6.72 30.56 17.56
N ARG A 90 -6.94 30.61 16.25
CA ARG A 90 -7.72 29.62 15.52
C ARG A 90 -6.90 29.01 14.40
N ALA A 91 -7.09 27.73 14.13
CA ALA A 91 -6.48 27.05 13.00
C ALA A 91 -7.54 26.29 12.21
N SER A 92 -7.68 26.60 10.93
CA SER A 92 -8.57 25.90 10.01
C SER A 92 -7.79 25.20 8.91
N ILE A 93 -8.21 23.99 8.54
CA ILE A 93 -7.59 23.26 7.42
C ILE A 93 -8.01 23.91 6.11
N THR A 94 -7.02 24.15 5.24
CA THR A 94 -7.22 24.63 3.87
C THR A 94 -6.98 23.52 2.84
N GLN A 95 -6.02 22.63 3.12
CA GLN A 95 -5.71 21.47 2.28
C GLN A 95 -5.30 20.29 3.17
N THR A 96 -5.78 19.09 2.85
CA THR A 96 -5.42 17.85 3.56
C THR A 96 -5.56 16.64 2.65
N TYR A 97 -4.85 15.57 2.97
CA TYR A 97 -5.02 14.24 2.36
C TYR A 97 -6.11 13.42 3.06
N SER A 98 -6.61 13.90 4.20
CA SER A 98 -7.62 13.21 5.00
C SER A 98 -9.01 13.38 4.40
N ASP A 99 -9.78 12.29 4.38
CA ASP A 99 -11.20 12.29 3.99
C ASP A 99 -12.10 12.93 5.08
N PHE A 100 -11.55 13.26 6.26
CA PHE A 100 -12.32 13.77 7.40
C PHE A 100 -12.38 15.30 7.44
N THR A 101 -13.60 15.83 7.46
CA THR A 101 -13.84 17.26 7.75
C THR A 101 -13.54 17.55 9.22
N ARG A 102 -12.48 18.31 9.50
CA ARG A 102 -12.17 18.77 10.86
C ARG A 102 -12.75 20.16 11.14
N ILE A 103 -13.27 20.31 12.35
CA ILE A 103 -13.72 21.59 12.90
C ILE A 103 -12.47 22.46 13.15
N PRO A 104 -12.53 23.78 12.92
CA PRO A 104 -11.45 24.68 13.30
C PRO A 104 -11.08 24.53 14.77
N LEU A 105 -9.79 24.48 15.04
CA LEU A 105 -9.26 24.38 16.41
C LEU A 105 -9.10 25.78 16.99
N GLU A 106 -9.36 25.93 18.29
CA GLU A 106 -9.29 27.21 18.98
C GLU A 106 -8.48 27.09 20.28
N TRP A 107 -7.65 28.09 20.55
CA TRP A 107 -6.87 28.21 21.78
C TRP A 107 -6.92 29.63 22.30
N ARG A 108 -7.03 29.78 23.62
CA ARG A 108 -6.99 31.07 24.30
C ARG A 108 -5.77 31.14 25.21
N VAL A 109 -4.99 32.20 25.07
CA VAL A 109 -3.76 32.42 25.84
C VAL A 109 -3.79 33.78 26.54
N SER A 110 -2.93 33.95 27.55
CA SER A 110 -2.83 35.20 28.31
C SER A 110 -2.24 36.35 27.49
N ASN A 111 -2.43 37.57 27.97
CA ASN A 111 -1.92 38.81 27.35
C ASN A 111 -0.39 38.87 27.29
N ASP A 112 0.31 38.19 28.21
CA ASP A 112 1.78 38.16 28.28
C ASP A 112 2.40 37.03 27.43
N THR A 113 1.56 36.23 26.77
CA THR A 113 2.02 35.14 25.89
C THR A 113 2.18 35.66 24.47
N PHE A 114 3.38 35.52 23.90
CA PHE A 114 3.72 35.90 22.52
C PHE A 114 4.24 34.73 21.68
N ILE A 115 4.26 33.53 22.26
CA ILE A 115 4.66 32.30 21.62
C ILE A 115 3.83 31.15 22.18
N SER A 116 3.25 30.32 21.31
CA SER A 116 2.41 29.21 21.73
C SER A 116 2.61 28.00 20.82
N GLU A 117 2.47 26.81 21.40
CA GLU A 117 2.41 25.55 20.69
C GLU A 117 0.95 25.13 20.51
N LEU A 118 0.59 24.79 19.28
CA LEU A 118 -0.75 24.45 18.84
C LEU A 118 -0.80 22.94 18.56
N PRO A 119 -1.30 22.11 19.49
CA PRO A 119 -1.33 20.65 19.33
C PRO A 119 -2.53 20.15 18.51
N ASN A 120 -2.61 18.83 18.31
CA ASN A 120 -3.75 18.12 17.72
C ASN A 120 -4.06 18.47 16.24
N LEU A 121 -3.03 18.83 15.47
CA LEU A 121 -3.14 19.07 14.04
C LEU A 121 -3.09 17.75 13.24
N GLN A 122 -3.62 17.78 12.02
CA GLN A 122 -3.55 16.66 11.08
C GLN A 122 -2.17 16.68 10.41
N PRO A 123 -1.46 15.54 10.36
CA PRO A 123 -0.22 15.43 9.58
C PRO A 123 -0.42 15.72 8.10
N GLY A 124 0.62 16.22 7.45
CA GLY A 124 0.65 16.52 6.02
C GLY A 124 -0.47 17.46 5.56
N SER A 125 -0.91 18.39 6.40
CA SER A 125 -2.06 19.27 6.13
C SER A 125 -1.68 20.74 6.23
N THR A 126 -2.27 21.54 5.36
CA THR A 126 -2.05 22.99 5.31
C THR A 126 -3.13 23.70 6.12
N TYR A 127 -2.70 24.46 7.11
CA TYR A 127 -3.54 25.23 8.01
C TYR A 127 -3.45 26.73 7.72
N ASN A 128 -4.59 27.40 7.80
CA ASN A 128 -4.67 28.84 7.96
C ASN A 128 -4.83 29.13 9.46
N VAL A 129 -3.78 29.68 10.07
CA VAL A 129 -3.74 30.02 11.49
C VAL A 129 -4.02 31.50 11.63
N SER A 130 -5.06 31.87 12.38
CA SER A 130 -5.44 33.25 12.68
C SER A 130 -5.23 33.57 14.15
N ILE A 131 -4.69 34.74 14.48
CA ILE A 131 -4.55 35.23 15.85
C ILE A 131 -5.25 36.58 15.97
N ALA A 132 -6.15 36.72 16.95
CA ALA A 132 -6.80 37.96 17.33
C ALA A 132 -6.45 38.32 18.77
N ALA A 133 -6.25 39.61 19.04
CA ALA A 133 -6.20 40.11 20.41
C ALA A 133 -7.64 40.22 20.97
N ILE A 134 -7.83 39.86 22.24
CA ILE A 134 -9.12 39.90 22.92
C ILE A 134 -9.06 40.84 24.13
N ASN A 135 -10.17 41.52 24.42
CA ASN A 135 -10.36 42.27 25.66
C ASN A 135 -11.46 41.60 26.51
N HIS A 136 -12.08 42.31 27.46
CA HIS A 136 -13.15 41.75 28.29
C HIS A 136 -14.49 41.60 27.56
N ASP A 137 -14.70 42.39 26.50
CA ASP A 137 -16.00 42.59 25.87
C ASP A 137 -16.06 41.98 24.45
N GLU A 138 -14.96 42.05 23.71
CA GLU A 138 -14.88 41.86 22.27
C GLU A 138 -13.56 41.21 21.81
N GLU A 139 -13.64 40.55 20.66
CA GLU A 139 -12.50 40.06 19.90
C GLU A 139 -12.11 41.06 18.81
N GLY A 140 -10.81 41.37 18.72
CA GLY A 140 -10.26 42.26 17.72
C GLY A 140 -10.19 41.64 16.32
N SER A 141 -9.72 42.43 15.35
CA SER A 141 -9.37 41.87 14.04
C SER A 141 -8.22 40.87 14.16
N ASN A 142 -8.18 39.87 13.28
CA ASN A 142 -7.14 38.85 13.29
C ASN A 142 -6.03 39.13 12.26
N VAL A 143 -4.88 38.52 12.49
CA VAL A 143 -3.81 38.35 11.49
C VAL A 143 -3.66 36.87 11.19
N THR A 144 -3.37 36.51 9.93
CA THR A 144 -3.30 35.12 9.49
C THR A 144 -1.93 34.72 8.96
N VAL A 145 -1.59 33.44 9.09
CA VAL A 145 -0.42 32.81 8.47
C VAL A 145 -0.79 31.42 7.97
N ILE A 146 -0.21 31.03 6.84
CA ILE A 146 -0.37 29.67 6.30
C ILE A 146 0.82 28.83 6.73
N ALA A 147 0.57 27.63 7.24
CA ALA A 147 1.59 26.68 7.66
C ALA A 147 1.19 25.25 7.27
N GLU A 148 2.15 24.44 6.85
CA GLU A 148 1.93 23.03 6.52
C GLU A 148 2.61 22.14 7.56
N THR A 149 1.87 21.20 8.15
CA THR A 149 2.40 20.18 9.07
C THR A 149 3.25 19.14 8.34
N VAL A 150 4.22 18.56 9.04
CA VAL A 150 5.04 17.48 8.49
C VAL A 150 4.17 16.25 8.21
N ILE A 151 4.49 15.48 7.17
CA ILE A 151 3.78 14.23 6.87
C ILE A 151 3.94 13.22 8.02
N GLY A 152 2.89 12.46 8.28
CA GLY A 152 2.90 11.40 9.30
C GLY A 152 3.16 10.03 8.70
N THR A 153 3.26 9.02 9.57
CA THR A 153 3.23 7.62 9.15
C THR A 153 1.95 7.35 8.35
N PRO A 154 2.03 6.70 7.16
CA PRO A 154 0.86 6.43 6.35
C PRO A 154 -0.25 5.74 7.15
N ASP A 155 -1.50 6.14 6.96
CA ASP A 155 -2.65 5.59 7.69
C ASP A 155 -3.90 5.66 6.79
N PRO A 156 -4.79 4.64 6.79
CA PRO A 156 -4.74 3.39 7.56
C PRO A 156 -3.64 2.42 7.10
N SER A 157 -3.51 1.27 7.79
CA SER A 157 -2.69 0.16 7.29
C SER A 157 -3.07 -0.20 5.86
N PRO A 158 -2.08 -0.43 4.96
CA PRO A 158 -2.40 -0.88 3.63
C PRO A 158 -3.12 -2.24 3.62
N PRO A 159 -3.95 -2.49 2.61
CA PRO A 159 -4.58 -3.78 2.39
C PRO A 159 -3.55 -4.87 2.00
N ASP A 160 -3.90 -6.12 2.25
CA ASP A 160 -3.10 -7.29 1.86
C ASP A 160 -3.07 -7.46 0.33
N ILE A 161 -1.92 -7.90 -0.20
CA ILE A 161 -1.78 -8.17 -1.63
C ILE A 161 -2.69 -9.35 -2.02
N GLU A 162 -3.43 -9.20 -3.13
CA GLU A 162 -4.29 -10.25 -3.67
C GLU A 162 -3.48 -11.21 -4.53
N ILE A 163 -3.45 -12.48 -4.16
CA ILE A 163 -2.67 -13.47 -4.89
C ILE A 163 -3.58 -14.20 -5.87
N LYS A 164 -3.19 -14.20 -7.16
CA LYS A 164 -3.97 -14.83 -8.23
C LYS A 164 -3.50 -16.25 -8.51
N GLU A 165 -2.19 -16.42 -8.73
CA GLU A 165 -1.63 -17.70 -9.14
C GLU A 165 -0.17 -17.82 -8.71
N ARG A 166 0.27 -19.04 -8.38
CA ARG A 166 1.68 -19.37 -8.17
C ARG A 166 2.13 -20.37 -9.22
N ARG A 167 3.27 -20.10 -9.88
CA ARG A 167 3.91 -21.01 -10.83
C ARG A 167 5.39 -21.16 -10.48
N GLY A 168 5.72 -22.23 -9.76
CA GLY A 168 7.10 -22.51 -9.33
C GLY A 168 7.69 -21.37 -8.49
N ASP A 169 8.68 -20.69 -9.07
CA ASP A 169 9.44 -19.58 -8.49
C ASP A 169 8.80 -18.19 -8.73
N ARG A 170 7.60 -18.13 -9.31
CA ARG A 170 6.88 -16.90 -9.62
C ARG A 170 5.51 -16.84 -8.97
N LEU A 171 5.11 -15.63 -8.59
CA LEU A 171 3.80 -15.35 -8.00
C LEU A 171 3.11 -14.20 -8.73
N LEU A 172 1.99 -14.50 -9.38
CA LEU A 172 1.12 -13.51 -10.02
C LEU A 172 0.19 -12.90 -8.96
N VAL A 173 0.28 -11.60 -8.77
CA VAL A 173 -0.46 -10.85 -7.75
C VAL A 173 -1.17 -9.64 -8.32
N ARG A 174 -2.20 -9.18 -7.63
CA ARG A 174 -2.87 -7.89 -7.84
C ARG A 174 -2.62 -7.03 -6.61
N ILE A 175 -2.13 -5.81 -6.84
CA ILE A 175 -1.86 -4.84 -5.79
C ILE A 175 -3.11 -3.97 -5.62
N PRO A 176 -3.78 -4.02 -4.46
CA PRO A 176 -4.90 -3.13 -4.18
C PRO A 176 -4.47 -1.68 -3.96
N GLU A 177 -5.33 -0.74 -4.35
CA GLU A 177 -5.14 0.68 -4.04
C GLU A 177 -5.21 0.90 -2.52
N ALA A 178 -4.36 1.80 -2.03
CA ALA A 178 -4.24 2.10 -0.61
C ALA A 178 -4.64 3.55 -0.35
N LYS A 179 -4.96 3.87 0.89
CA LYS A 179 -5.25 5.23 1.32
C LYS A 179 -4.18 5.72 2.28
N ASN A 180 -3.87 7.02 2.20
CA ASN A 180 -3.00 7.68 3.15
C ASN A 180 -3.59 9.05 3.56
N ILE A 181 -4.04 9.18 4.80
CA ILE A 181 -4.61 10.42 5.33
C ILE A 181 -3.55 11.39 5.90
N ASN A 182 -2.31 10.92 6.04
CA ASN A 182 -1.21 11.64 6.71
C ASN A 182 -0.16 12.20 5.73
N GLY A 183 -0.38 12.05 4.41
CA GLY A 183 0.52 12.51 3.36
C GLY A 183 0.19 11.92 1.99
N PRO A 184 1.01 12.21 0.97
CA PRO A 184 0.86 11.59 -0.35
C PRO A 184 1.21 10.10 -0.32
N ILE A 185 0.78 9.35 -1.34
CA ILE A 185 1.31 8.02 -1.64
C ILE A 185 2.34 8.21 -2.74
N SER A 186 3.62 8.04 -2.40
CA SER A 186 4.72 8.23 -3.33
C SER A 186 5.08 6.93 -4.04
N MET A 187 5.16 5.81 -3.31
CA MET A 187 5.49 4.49 -3.86
C MET A 187 4.78 3.36 -3.11
N TYR A 188 4.58 2.24 -3.80
CA TYR A 188 4.19 0.94 -3.23
C TYR A 188 5.41 0.05 -3.12
N ARG A 189 5.78 -0.33 -1.91
CA ARG A 189 6.94 -1.19 -1.62
C ARG A 189 6.46 -2.62 -1.35
N ILE A 190 7.03 -3.59 -2.03
CA ILE A 190 6.69 -5.00 -1.86
C ILE A 190 7.83 -5.71 -1.15
N VAL A 191 7.51 -6.37 -0.04
CA VAL A 191 8.46 -7.14 0.76
C VAL A 191 8.09 -8.61 0.66
N VAL A 192 9.08 -9.44 0.39
CA VAL A 192 8.95 -10.90 0.44
C VAL A 192 9.61 -11.38 1.72
N SER A 193 8.89 -12.14 2.54
CA SER A 193 9.37 -12.84 3.72
C SER A 193 9.24 -14.36 3.54
N VAL A 194 10.24 -15.09 4.00
CA VAL A 194 10.29 -16.56 3.98
C VAL A 194 10.26 -17.03 5.43
N GLU A 195 9.07 -17.40 5.91
CA GLU A 195 8.82 -17.71 7.33
C GLU A 195 9.28 -19.12 7.72
N LEU A 196 10.57 -19.32 8.01
CA LEU A 196 11.01 -20.58 8.65
C LEU A 196 10.69 -20.64 10.15
N TYR A 197 10.48 -19.50 10.83
CA TYR A 197 10.45 -19.42 12.32
C TYR A 197 9.40 -18.47 12.95
N GLN A 198 8.33 -18.07 12.25
CA GLN A 198 7.20 -17.24 12.78
C GLN A 198 7.52 -15.82 13.29
N GLN A 199 8.68 -15.25 12.97
CA GLN A 199 8.94 -13.83 13.19
C GLN A 199 8.88 -13.14 11.83
N GLY A 200 7.94 -12.21 11.67
CA GLY A 200 7.85 -11.33 10.51
C GLY A 200 9.13 -10.51 10.31
N PHE A 201 9.14 -9.58 9.36
CA PHE A 201 10.33 -8.82 9.06
C PHE A 201 10.55 -7.64 10.02
N ILE A 202 11.82 -7.31 10.25
CA ILE A 202 12.22 -6.14 11.03
C ILE A 202 12.52 -5.01 10.04
N THR A 203 11.86 -3.86 10.21
CA THR A 203 11.94 -2.73 9.28
C THR A 203 13.34 -2.11 9.22
N ASP A 204 14.08 -2.11 10.33
CA ASP A 204 15.37 -1.44 10.45
C ASP A 204 16.50 -2.17 9.70
N THR A 205 16.35 -3.47 9.49
CA THR A 205 17.29 -4.33 8.76
C THR A 205 16.79 -4.68 7.36
N LEU A 206 15.65 -4.11 6.94
CA LEU A 206 15.06 -4.38 5.65
C LEU A 206 15.88 -3.73 4.53
N GLY A 207 16.30 -4.54 3.56
CA GLY A 207 17.11 -4.10 2.42
C GLY A 207 16.76 -4.84 1.14
N ASN A 208 17.60 -4.68 0.12
CA ASN A 208 17.46 -5.40 -1.15
C ASN A 208 17.82 -6.90 -1.00
N PHE A 209 17.53 -7.68 -2.04
CA PHE A 209 17.78 -9.13 -2.05
C PHE A 209 19.26 -9.50 -1.80
N THR A 210 20.21 -8.77 -2.39
CA THR A 210 21.64 -9.04 -2.22
C THR A 210 22.07 -8.87 -0.78
N TYR A 211 21.69 -7.75 -0.16
CA TYR A 211 21.97 -7.49 1.25
C TYR A 211 21.35 -8.55 2.17
N ALA A 212 20.08 -8.91 1.94
CA ALA A 212 19.41 -9.94 2.72
C ALA A 212 20.14 -11.29 2.61
N THR A 213 20.61 -11.66 1.42
CA THR A 213 21.36 -12.90 1.18
C THR A 213 22.70 -12.90 1.91
N GLU A 214 23.45 -11.79 1.84
CA GLU A 214 24.75 -11.64 2.52
C GLU A 214 24.62 -11.68 4.04
N GLN A 215 23.55 -11.10 4.58
CA GLN A 215 23.28 -11.05 6.02
C GLN A 215 22.51 -12.29 6.53
N GLY A 216 22.07 -13.19 5.65
CA GLY A 216 21.25 -14.34 6.01
C GLY A 216 19.86 -13.97 6.55
N LEU A 217 19.29 -12.85 6.10
CA LEU A 217 17.96 -12.38 6.50
C LEU A 217 16.87 -13.10 5.70
N PRO A 218 15.77 -13.54 6.34
CA PRO A 218 14.68 -14.26 5.68
C PRO A 218 13.68 -13.34 4.97
N TYR A 219 14.01 -12.06 4.74
CA TYR A 219 13.12 -11.09 4.10
C TYR A 219 13.91 -10.06 3.30
N TYR A 220 13.30 -9.54 2.23
CA TYR A 220 13.90 -8.54 1.36
C TYR A 220 12.84 -7.73 0.62
N ILE A 221 13.22 -6.54 0.19
CA ILE A 221 12.43 -5.70 -0.72
C ILE A 221 12.62 -6.25 -2.14
N THR A 222 11.50 -6.57 -2.80
CA THR A 222 11.50 -7.14 -4.14
C THR A 222 11.21 -6.10 -5.23
N ALA A 223 10.46 -5.05 -4.88
CA ALA A 223 10.12 -3.95 -5.78
C ALA A 223 9.66 -2.71 -5.01
N GLU A 224 9.91 -1.52 -5.56
CA GLU A 224 9.05 -0.35 -5.36
C GLU A 224 8.40 0.02 -6.69
N LEU A 225 7.12 0.35 -6.65
CA LEU A 225 6.28 0.64 -7.81
C LEU A 225 5.63 2.00 -7.65
N ASP A 226 5.54 2.74 -8.76
CA ASP A 226 4.79 3.98 -8.81
C ASP A 226 3.27 3.72 -8.67
N PRO A 227 2.47 4.67 -8.17
CA PRO A 227 1.02 4.53 -8.05
C PRO A 227 0.28 4.24 -9.36
N ASP A 228 0.89 4.53 -10.51
CA ASP A 228 0.31 4.22 -11.83
C ASP A 228 0.55 2.76 -12.26
N ASP A 229 1.59 2.11 -11.74
CA ASP A 229 2.00 0.76 -12.15
C ASP A 229 1.16 -0.35 -11.51
N ILE A 230 0.45 -0.05 -10.42
CA ILE A 230 -0.39 -1.03 -9.70
C ILE A 230 -1.70 -1.36 -10.44
N GLN A 231 -1.98 -0.67 -11.55
CA GLN A 231 -3.21 -0.87 -12.32
C GLN A 231 -3.25 -2.21 -13.08
N ASN A 232 -2.11 -2.88 -13.25
CA ASN A 232 -2.00 -4.19 -13.88
C ASN A 232 -1.57 -5.25 -12.85
N ASP A 233 -1.67 -6.52 -13.24
CA ASP A 233 -1.14 -7.61 -12.42
C ASP A 233 0.39 -7.56 -12.39
N PHE A 234 0.96 -7.82 -11.23
CA PHE A 234 2.39 -7.81 -10.98
C PHE A 234 2.90 -9.25 -10.77
N ILE A 235 4.11 -9.55 -11.25
CA ILE A 235 4.73 -10.86 -11.09
C ILE A 235 5.91 -10.73 -10.14
N ILE A 236 5.81 -11.31 -8.95
CA ILE A 236 6.93 -11.43 -8.02
C ILE A 236 7.80 -12.61 -8.47
N GLY A 237 9.12 -12.41 -8.49
CA GLY A 237 10.10 -13.40 -8.95
C GLY A 237 10.37 -13.41 -10.45
N ASP A 238 10.03 -12.33 -11.16
CA ASP A 238 10.22 -12.24 -12.62
C ASP A 238 11.68 -11.95 -13.04
N ARG A 239 12.59 -11.70 -12.08
CA ARG A 239 14.02 -11.41 -12.28
C ARG A 239 14.29 -10.04 -12.90
N SER A 240 13.30 -9.15 -12.94
CA SER A 240 13.46 -7.76 -13.34
C SER A 240 13.90 -6.89 -12.15
N THR A 241 14.21 -5.61 -12.41
CA THR A 241 14.56 -4.64 -11.36
C THR A 241 13.55 -3.49 -11.37
N TYR A 242 13.03 -3.13 -10.20
CA TYR A 242 12.03 -2.08 -10.00
C TYR A 242 12.54 -1.08 -8.97
N ASP A 243 12.73 0.17 -9.37
CA ASP A 243 13.32 1.25 -8.55
C ASP A 243 14.60 0.83 -7.80
N GLY A 244 15.48 0.10 -8.49
CA GLY A 244 16.75 -0.40 -7.92
C GLY A 244 16.65 -1.68 -7.09
N PHE A 245 15.45 -2.25 -6.90
CA PHE A 245 15.26 -3.54 -6.21
C PHE A 245 15.14 -4.70 -7.20
N TYR A 246 15.99 -5.71 -7.02
CA TYR A 246 15.97 -6.93 -7.83
C TYR A 246 14.84 -7.86 -7.38
N ASN A 247 13.91 -8.15 -8.29
CA ASN A 247 12.76 -9.03 -8.05
C ASN A 247 13.17 -10.51 -8.16
N ALA A 248 13.83 -10.99 -7.11
CA ALA A 248 14.47 -12.30 -7.07
C ALA A 248 13.45 -13.45 -7.17
N PRO A 249 13.81 -14.56 -7.84
CA PRO A 249 12.95 -15.73 -7.95
C PRO A 249 12.61 -16.29 -6.56
N LEU A 250 11.35 -16.67 -6.37
CA LEU A 250 10.86 -17.15 -5.09
C LEU A 250 11.35 -18.58 -4.80
N PRO A 251 11.67 -18.92 -3.54
CA PRO A 251 12.01 -20.28 -3.16
C PRO A 251 10.82 -21.23 -3.36
N LEU A 252 11.09 -22.50 -3.63
CA LEU A 252 10.06 -23.54 -3.81
C LEU A 252 9.52 -24.05 -2.44
N THR A 253 9.00 -23.13 -1.63
CA THR A 253 8.36 -23.41 -0.33
C THR A 253 7.01 -22.72 -0.22
N ASN A 254 6.11 -23.28 0.58
CA ASN A 254 4.81 -22.68 0.89
C ASN A 254 4.89 -21.61 1.99
N ASP A 255 6.01 -21.53 2.70
CA ASP A 255 6.21 -20.58 3.80
C ASP A 255 6.70 -19.23 3.29
N ILE A 256 6.00 -18.67 2.29
CA ILE A 256 6.27 -17.34 1.77
C ILE A 256 5.11 -16.44 2.17
N GLU A 257 5.46 -15.26 2.61
CA GLU A 257 4.55 -14.16 2.84
C GLU A 257 5.01 -12.96 2.01
N VAL A 258 4.02 -12.19 1.54
CA VAL A 258 4.27 -10.97 0.78
C VAL A 258 3.50 -9.86 1.45
N SER A 259 4.22 -8.82 1.87
CA SER A 259 3.64 -7.67 2.57
C SER A 259 3.74 -6.42 1.71
N LEU A 260 2.65 -5.65 1.69
CA LEU A 260 2.61 -4.35 1.04
C LEU A 260 3.05 -3.26 2.02
N GLY A 261 3.88 -2.35 1.55
CA GLY A 261 4.29 -1.13 2.24
C GLY A 261 3.90 0.09 1.44
N ILE A 262 3.42 1.13 2.13
CA ILE A 262 3.15 2.44 1.53
C ILE A 262 4.26 3.37 1.93
N VAL A 263 4.91 3.97 0.94
CA VAL A 263 5.93 4.99 1.12
C VAL A 263 5.31 6.36 0.86
N SER A 264 5.39 7.23 1.85
CA SER A 264 5.01 8.64 1.75
C SER A 264 6.27 9.48 1.88
N GLU A 265 6.58 10.24 0.84
CA GLU A 265 7.74 11.12 0.79
C GLU A 265 7.35 12.52 0.35
N LYS A 266 7.67 13.51 1.19
CA LYS A 266 7.42 14.93 0.93
C LYS A 266 8.41 15.79 1.71
N ASN A 267 8.94 16.84 1.09
CA ASN A 267 9.89 17.78 1.71
C ASN A 267 11.10 17.08 2.38
N HIS A 268 11.65 16.03 1.75
CA HIS A 268 12.76 15.20 2.26
C HIS A 268 12.45 14.40 3.52
N VAL A 269 11.19 14.34 3.95
CA VAL A 269 10.73 13.43 5.01
C VAL A 269 10.13 12.22 4.32
N LYS A 270 10.60 11.02 4.71
CA LYS A 270 10.09 9.73 4.24
C LYS A 270 9.49 8.97 5.41
N LYS A 271 8.26 8.49 5.23
CA LYS A 271 7.50 7.69 6.20
C LYS A 271 6.94 6.45 5.52
N ILE A 272 6.99 5.32 6.20
CA ILE A 272 6.57 4.04 5.63
C ILE A 272 5.68 3.32 6.63
N ARG A 273 4.59 2.70 6.14
CA ARG A 273 3.80 1.73 6.90
C ARG A 273 3.63 0.46 6.08
N TYR A 274 3.76 -0.68 6.73
CA TYR A 274 3.51 -2.00 6.14
C TYR A 274 2.16 -2.56 6.60
N ALA A 275 1.61 -3.48 5.82
CA ALA A 275 0.38 -4.19 6.15
C ALA A 275 0.53 -4.98 7.45
N GLU A 276 -0.48 -4.95 8.31
CA GLU A 276 -0.49 -5.65 9.61
C GLU A 276 -0.84 -7.14 9.52
N SER A 277 -1.43 -7.61 8.41
CA SER A 277 -2.03 -8.95 8.32
C SER A 277 -1.12 -9.98 7.66
N THR A 278 -0.89 -11.06 8.41
CA THR A 278 -0.08 -12.23 8.09
C THR A 278 -0.90 -13.34 7.46
N LYS A 279 -1.46 -13.10 6.26
CA LYS A 279 -2.23 -14.12 5.57
C LYS A 279 -1.28 -15.19 5.02
N LYS A 280 -1.08 -16.28 5.78
CA LYS A 280 -0.24 -17.41 5.34
C LYS A 280 -0.72 -17.97 4.01
N ILE A 281 0.15 -17.91 3.02
CA ILE A 281 -0.14 -18.32 1.65
C ILE A 281 0.03 -19.84 1.55
N ILE A 282 -1.01 -20.61 1.84
CA ILE A 282 -1.04 -22.04 1.47
C ILE A 282 -1.50 -22.12 0.01
N LEU A 283 -0.60 -21.85 -0.93
CA LEU A 283 -0.85 -22.15 -2.34
C LEU A 283 -0.31 -23.53 -2.65
N ASN A 284 -1.18 -24.38 -3.18
CA ASN A 284 -0.80 -25.69 -3.67
C ASN A 284 0.27 -25.50 -4.75
N ILE A 285 1.47 -26.06 -4.57
CA ILE A 285 2.55 -26.12 -5.59
C ILE A 285 2.16 -27.16 -6.65
N ASN A 286 0.88 -27.23 -7.01
CA ASN A 286 0.47 -28.05 -8.12
C ASN A 286 0.92 -27.29 -9.36
N GLU A 287 2.14 -27.59 -9.81
CA GLU A 287 2.43 -27.55 -11.24
C GLU A 287 1.22 -28.21 -11.93
N PRO A 288 0.50 -27.53 -12.82
CA PRO A 288 -0.41 -28.25 -13.69
C PRO A 288 0.48 -29.28 -14.39
N GLU A 289 0.23 -30.57 -14.19
CA GLU A 289 0.86 -31.61 -14.98
C GLU A 289 0.62 -31.20 -16.45
N GLU A 290 1.66 -30.72 -17.12
CA GLU A 290 1.63 -30.58 -18.57
C GLU A 290 1.59 -32.00 -19.12
N VAL A 291 0.38 -32.56 -19.22
CA VAL A 291 0.17 -33.88 -19.76
C VAL A 291 0.64 -33.81 -21.20
N SER A 292 1.82 -34.36 -21.48
CA SER A 292 2.42 -34.19 -22.79
C SER A 292 1.45 -34.73 -23.86
N PRO A 293 1.33 -34.07 -25.03
CA PRO A 293 0.42 -34.53 -26.08
C PRO A 293 0.71 -35.97 -26.51
N MET A 294 1.94 -36.45 -26.26
CA MET A 294 2.34 -37.83 -26.50
C MET A 294 1.71 -38.83 -25.52
N VAL A 295 1.51 -38.46 -24.25
CA VAL A 295 0.83 -39.32 -23.25
C VAL A 295 -0.65 -39.47 -23.58
N VAL A 296 -1.30 -38.37 -23.99
CA VAL A 296 -2.70 -38.39 -24.43
C VAL A 296 -2.87 -39.20 -25.71
N ALA A 297 -1.96 -39.04 -26.68
CA ALA A 297 -1.95 -39.81 -27.90
C ALA A 297 -1.71 -41.31 -27.66
N LEU A 298 -0.80 -41.66 -26.74
CA LEU A 298 -0.52 -43.05 -26.37
C LEU A 298 -1.72 -43.70 -25.67
N GLY A 299 -2.38 -42.99 -24.75
CA GLY A 299 -3.60 -43.46 -24.10
C GLY A 299 -4.74 -43.71 -25.09
N ALA A 300 -4.94 -42.80 -26.06
CA ALA A 300 -5.93 -42.97 -27.11
C ALA A 300 -5.60 -44.16 -28.04
N ALA A 301 -4.32 -44.35 -28.41
CA ALA A 301 -3.89 -45.46 -29.26
C ALA A 301 -4.13 -46.83 -28.58
N ILE A 302 -3.84 -46.93 -27.27
CA ILE A 302 -4.10 -48.14 -26.49
C ILE A 302 -5.60 -48.44 -26.45
N ALA A 303 -6.44 -47.44 -26.18
CA ALA A 303 -7.89 -47.61 -26.15
C ALA A 303 -8.45 -48.09 -27.50
N ILE A 304 -8.01 -47.50 -28.61
CA ILE A 304 -8.40 -47.92 -29.97
C ILE A 304 -7.93 -49.36 -30.25
N GLY A 305 -6.69 -49.70 -29.88
CA GLY A 305 -6.14 -51.04 -30.03
C GLY A 305 -6.96 -52.12 -29.31
N VAL A 306 -7.37 -51.85 -28.07
CA VAL A 306 -8.22 -52.77 -27.28
C VAL A 306 -9.57 -52.99 -27.94
N VAL A 307 -10.20 -51.92 -28.46
CA VAL A 307 -11.50 -52.02 -29.16
C VAL A 307 -11.38 -52.87 -30.42
N LEU A 308 -10.33 -52.67 -31.23
CA LEU A 308 -10.10 -53.47 -32.43
C LEU A 308 -9.83 -54.94 -32.11
N LEU A 309 -9.14 -55.23 -31.00
CA LEU A 309 -8.88 -56.59 -30.55
C LEU A 309 -10.17 -57.30 -30.13
N LEU A 310 -11.06 -56.60 -29.41
CA LEU A 310 -12.39 -57.13 -29.04
C LEU A 310 -13.27 -57.40 -30.27
N ILE A 311 -13.26 -56.50 -31.27
CA ILE A 311 -13.97 -56.71 -32.53
C ILE A 311 -13.39 -57.92 -33.28
N GLY A 312 -12.06 -58.06 -33.33
CA GLY A 312 -11.38 -59.20 -33.93
C GLY A 312 -11.74 -60.53 -33.28
N ILE A 313 -11.74 -60.58 -31.94
CA ILE A 313 -12.19 -61.76 -31.18
C ILE A 313 -13.66 -62.09 -31.52
N GLY A 314 -14.53 -61.08 -31.55
CA GLY A 314 -15.93 -61.24 -31.94
C GLY A 314 -16.08 -61.84 -33.35
N LEU A 315 -15.32 -61.35 -34.33
CA LEU A 315 -15.31 -61.87 -35.69
C LEU A 315 -14.81 -63.33 -35.74
N VAL A 316 -13.76 -63.67 -35.00
CA VAL A 316 -13.25 -65.05 -34.93
C VAL A 316 -14.31 -65.99 -34.33
N ILE A 317 -15.03 -65.56 -33.29
CA ILE A 317 -16.13 -66.34 -32.70
C ILE A 317 -17.26 -66.54 -33.73
N ILE A 318 -17.65 -65.49 -34.46
CA ILE A 318 -18.67 -65.55 -35.50
C ILE A 318 -18.25 -66.49 -36.63
N LEU A 319 -17.00 -66.39 -37.10
CA LEU A 319 -16.45 -67.27 -38.13
C LEU A 319 -16.41 -68.73 -37.68
N ARG A 320 -15.97 -69.00 -36.43
CA ARG A 320 -16.01 -70.35 -35.86
C ARG A 320 -17.42 -70.91 -35.77
N LYS A 321 -18.41 -70.10 -35.35
CA LYS A 321 -19.83 -70.49 -35.34
C LYS A 321 -20.35 -70.78 -36.74
N ARG A 322 -20.01 -69.94 -37.73
CA ARG A 322 -20.41 -70.14 -39.14
C ARG A 322 -19.80 -71.42 -39.72
N ILE A 323 -18.52 -71.68 -39.49
CA ILE A 323 -17.84 -72.90 -39.93
C ILE A 323 -18.45 -74.14 -39.25
N HIS A 324 -18.77 -74.06 -37.95
CA HIS A 324 -19.44 -75.14 -37.23
C HIS A 324 -20.85 -75.42 -37.77
N LEU A 325 -21.64 -74.38 -38.08
CA LEU A 325 -22.96 -74.49 -38.71
C LEU A 325 -22.89 -75.05 -40.14
N ALA A 326 -21.89 -74.64 -40.92
CA ALA A 326 -21.66 -75.19 -42.26
C ALA A 326 -21.29 -76.68 -42.21
N ARG A 327 -20.51 -77.11 -41.21
CA ARG A 327 -20.20 -78.53 -40.98
C ARG A 327 -21.42 -79.37 -40.59
N LEU A 328 -22.41 -78.78 -39.92
CA LEU A 328 -23.67 -79.46 -39.59
C LEU A 328 -24.60 -79.68 -40.81
N GLN A 329 -24.47 -78.86 -41.86
CA GLN A 329 -25.30 -78.99 -43.07
C GLN A 329 -24.71 -79.93 -44.13
N GLN A 330 -23.43 -80.31 -44.02
CA GLN A 330 -22.72 -81.12 -45.03
C GLN A 330 -22.67 -82.64 -44.71
N GLY A 331 -23.48 -83.12 -43.75
CA GLY A 331 -23.50 -84.51 -43.28
C GLY A 331 -24.66 -85.38 -43.79
N SER A 332 -25.13 -85.17 -45.01
CA SER A 332 -26.20 -85.98 -45.63
C SER A 332 -25.84 -86.35 -47.06
N GLN A 333 -25.08 -87.43 -47.24
CA GLN A 333 -25.15 -88.35 -48.38
C GLN A 333 -24.33 -89.64 -48.09
N SER A 334 -25.07 -90.76 -47.99
CA SER A 334 -24.80 -92.20 -48.29
C SER A 334 -23.38 -92.63 -48.74
N MET A 335 -22.83 -93.83 -48.50
CA MET A 335 -23.31 -95.20 -48.18
C MET A 335 -22.07 -96.08 -47.77
N PRO A 336 -22.22 -97.33 -47.25
CA PRO A 336 -21.24 -98.02 -46.40
C PRO A 336 -20.64 -99.34 -46.97
N LEU A 337 -19.92 -100.06 -46.08
CA LEU A 337 -19.45 -101.48 -46.07
C LEU A 337 -18.18 -101.76 -46.91
N SER A 338 -17.14 -102.45 -46.42
CA SER A 338 -17.13 -103.69 -45.63
C SER A 338 -15.77 -104.00 -44.98
N LEU A 339 -15.88 -104.51 -43.74
CA LEU A 339 -15.14 -105.56 -43.02
C LEU A 339 -13.82 -106.15 -43.60
N SER A 340 -12.74 -106.14 -42.79
CA SER A 340 -11.98 -107.35 -42.37
C SER A 340 -10.80 -107.01 -41.44
N GLU A 341 -10.98 -107.35 -40.16
CA GLU A 341 -10.09 -107.96 -39.16
C GLU A 341 -8.55 -107.75 -39.06
N PRO A 342 -7.97 -108.01 -37.85
CA PRO A 342 -6.94 -107.19 -37.22
C PRO A 342 -5.57 -107.89 -37.12
N CYS A 343 -4.50 -107.13 -36.90
CA CYS A 343 -3.24 -107.69 -36.37
C CYS A 343 -2.46 -106.66 -35.53
N VAL A 344 -2.32 -107.00 -34.24
CA VAL A 344 -1.06 -107.02 -33.45
C VAL A 344 -0.40 -105.69 -33.04
N GLU A 345 -0.43 -105.44 -31.73
CA GLU A 345 0.46 -104.54 -31.00
C GLU A 345 1.88 -105.11 -30.89
N ILE A 346 2.89 -104.25 -31.09
CA ILE A 346 4.27 -104.49 -30.66
C ILE A 346 4.76 -103.21 -29.97
N GLU A 347 4.92 -103.28 -28.64
CA GLU A 347 5.70 -102.33 -27.86
C GLU A 347 7.19 -102.53 -28.18
N ASN A 348 7.90 -101.45 -28.50
CA ASN A 348 9.36 -101.43 -28.49
C ASN A 348 9.84 -100.43 -27.45
N SER A 349 10.32 -101.01 -26.34
CA SER A 349 11.23 -100.38 -25.40
C SER A 349 12.65 -100.47 -25.97
N ALA A 350 13.39 -99.36 -26.02
CA ALA A 350 14.83 -99.39 -26.17
C ALA A 350 15.49 -98.11 -25.65
N PHE A 351 16.18 -98.29 -24.54
CA PHE A 351 17.25 -97.51 -23.92
C PHE A 351 18.45 -97.36 -24.88
N ILE A 352 19.08 -96.18 -25.01
CA ILE A 352 20.53 -96.06 -25.36
C ILE A 352 21.14 -94.85 -24.61
N GLN A 353 22.36 -95.12 -24.12
CA GLN A 353 23.28 -94.44 -23.22
C GLN A 353 23.93 -93.14 -23.72
N ASP A 354 24.45 -92.40 -22.72
CA ASP A 354 25.41 -91.31 -22.79
C ASP A 354 26.83 -91.72 -23.28
N GLU A 355 27.60 -90.66 -23.58
CA GLU A 355 29.07 -90.50 -23.57
C GLU A 355 29.93 -90.89 -24.80
N ASP A 356 30.49 -89.82 -25.40
CA ASP A 356 31.89 -89.56 -25.83
C ASP A 356 31.84 -88.68 -27.11
N GLU A 357 32.65 -87.65 -27.35
CA GLU A 357 34.07 -87.45 -27.03
C GLU A 357 34.44 -85.96 -27.24
N ARG A 358 35.53 -85.54 -26.59
CA ARG A 358 36.13 -84.21 -26.54
C ARG A 358 37.10 -84.00 -27.71
N MET A 359 37.08 -82.84 -28.39
CA MET A 359 38.25 -82.32 -29.13
C MET A 359 38.28 -80.78 -29.13
N ASP A 360 39.40 -80.27 -28.65
CA ASP A 360 39.73 -78.88 -28.34
C ASP A 360 40.76 -78.39 -29.37
N TYR A 361 40.53 -77.24 -30.04
CA TYR A 361 41.35 -76.80 -31.19
C TYR A 361 41.89 -75.36 -31.13
N TYR A 362 41.87 -74.70 -29.97
CA TYR A 362 42.53 -73.40 -29.83
C TYR A 362 43.34 -73.30 -28.53
N SER A 363 44.50 -73.97 -28.56
CA SER A 363 45.63 -73.58 -27.72
C SER A 363 46.73 -72.97 -28.61
N ASN A 364 47.18 -71.78 -28.21
CA ASN A 364 48.41 -71.09 -28.61
C ASN A 364 48.40 -70.30 -29.93
N LEU A 365 48.13 -69.00 -29.81
CA LEU A 365 48.87 -67.96 -30.52
C LEU A 365 48.98 -66.72 -29.62
N LYS A 366 50.13 -66.66 -28.93
CA LYS A 366 50.93 -65.51 -28.43
C LYS A 366 50.26 -64.33 -27.74
#